data_AF-A0AA38ZB86-F1
#
_entry.id   AF-A0AA38ZB86-F1
#
_cell.length_a   1.000
_cell.length_b   1.000
_cell.length_c   1.000
_cell.angle_alpha   90.00
_cell.angle_beta   90.00
_cell.angle_gamma   90.00
#
_symmetry.space_group_name_H-M   'P 1'
#
loop_
_entity.id
_entity.type
_entity.pdbx_description
1 polymer ?
#
loop_
_entity_poly.entity_id
_entity_poly.type
_entity_poly.pdbx_seq_one_letter_code
_entity_poly.pdbx_strand_id
1 'polypeptide(L)'
;MALLTLSSNPFFTFTRLQRASRFCRGKSRSVCISGPVQCTAAGKTSSQTSAILRRTASYQPSIWDHDYVRSLTSDYMGETYTGQLEKLKGDVKIMLGQVGEPLHQLELIDTLQRLGIHYHFGEEIKRILHSIYNNYNRNDTWKNGDLYATALEFRLLRQHGYHVPQDVFHIFINKMGTVKPWLNEDIKGILCLYEASYLSVEGENILEEARDVTRNSLEEYLKRTVDQNDLTIIINHAMELPLHWRMPRLEARWFIDVYERSQGMNPILLELAKLDYNMVQATYQEDLKHASMWWRSTVLPEKLSFVRDRLVENFLWTVGFIFEPQFGYCRRILTKVNSLITTIDDVYDVYGTLDELELFTDAVDRWDINAMEQLPRYMKICFLALYNFTNEMAYDVLKEQGFHIIPYLRKARRCYSSKLKMPKYLH
;
A
#
# COMPACT_ATOMS: atom_id res chain seq x y z
N MET A 1 -1.89 -2.11 12.50
CA MET A 1 -1.56 -3.35 11.75
C MET A 1 -0.63 -3.05 10.58
N ALA A 2 -1.00 -2.22 9.59
CA ALA A 2 -0.17 -1.94 8.41
C ALA A 2 1.24 -1.38 8.72
N LEU A 3 1.37 -0.36 9.58
CA LEU A 3 2.67 0.22 9.95
C LEU A 3 3.56 -0.73 10.76
N LEU A 4 2.97 -1.69 11.47
CA LEU A 4 3.71 -2.66 12.27
C LEU A 4 4.37 -3.75 11.42
N THR A 5 3.92 -3.92 10.17
CA THR A 5 4.58 -4.80 9.18
C THR A 5 5.97 -4.32 8.77
N LEU A 6 6.37 -3.10 9.13
CA LEU A 6 7.72 -2.56 8.90
C LEU A 6 8.65 -2.74 10.12
N SER A 7 8.12 -3.19 11.26
CA SER A 7 8.88 -3.35 12.51
C SER A 7 9.47 -4.75 12.64
N SER A 8 10.68 -4.88 13.22
CA SER A 8 11.32 -6.16 13.58
C SER A 8 10.63 -6.89 14.76
N ASN A 9 9.38 -6.56 15.05
CA ASN A 9 8.65 -7.14 16.17
C ASN A 9 8.33 -8.62 15.82
N PRO A 10 8.63 -9.59 16.70
CA PRO A 10 8.42 -11.02 16.44
C PRO A 10 6.97 -11.41 16.13
N PHE A 11 6.00 -10.54 16.43
CA PHE A 11 4.60 -10.73 16.00
C PHE A 11 4.35 -10.43 14.51
N PHE A 12 5.26 -9.72 13.82
CA PHE A 12 5.10 -9.25 12.44
C PHE A 12 6.19 -9.78 11.48
N THR A 13 7.18 -10.50 12.00
CA THR A 13 8.15 -11.29 11.25
C THR A 13 7.75 -12.76 11.38
N PHE A 14 7.79 -13.57 10.32
CA PHE A 14 7.56 -15.01 10.49
C PHE A 14 8.76 -15.63 11.22
N THR A 15 8.69 -15.76 12.54
CA THR A 15 9.72 -16.42 13.35
C THR A 15 9.52 -17.94 13.38
N ARG A 16 10.62 -18.69 13.43
CA ARG A 16 10.64 -20.16 13.59
C ARG A 16 9.92 -20.59 14.89
N LEU A 17 9.09 -21.63 14.82
CA LEU A 17 8.41 -22.28 15.95
C LEU A 17 9.42 -23.06 16.83
N GLN A 18 9.56 -22.68 18.10
CA GLN A 18 9.83 -23.62 19.20
C GLN A 18 9.30 -23.11 20.56
N ARG A 19 9.12 -24.08 21.47
CA ARG A 19 8.10 -24.20 22.54
C ARG A 19 8.05 -23.11 23.62
N ALA A 20 6.82 -22.91 24.09
CA ALA A 20 6.42 -22.02 25.18
C ALA A 20 7.07 -22.32 26.55
N SER A 21 7.36 -21.26 27.30
CA SER A 21 7.31 -21.27 28.78
C SER A 21 6.96 -19.89 29.37
N ARG A 22 5.74 -19.83 29.91
CA ARG A 22 5.21 -19.15 31.12
C ARG A 22 5.80 -17.81 31.62
N PHE A 23 4.90 -16.81 31.62
CA PHE A 23 4.48 -15.90 32.71
C PHE A 23 5.52 -15.25 33.64
N CYS A 24 5.42 -13.91 33.78
CA CYS A 24 5.23 -13.27 35.09
C CYS A 24 4.68 -11.83 34.99
N ARG A 25 3.71 -11.51 35.86
CA ARG A 25 3.05 -10.20 36.07
C ARG A 25 3.97 -9.25 36.86
N GLY A 26 3.87 -7.94 36.60
CA GLY A 26 4.41 -6.88 37.46
C GLY A 26 3.58 -5.61 37.37
N LYS A 27 3.26 -5.01 38.52
CA LYS A 27 2.21 -4.00 38.76
C LYS A 27 2.60 -2.55 38.45
N SER A 28 1.56 -1.76 38.17
CA SER A 28 1.49 -0.29 38.17
C SER A 28 1.88 0.36 39.51
N ARG A 29 2.49 1.55 39.44
CA ARG A 29 2.38 2.61 40.46
C ARG A 29 2.32 3.99 39.81
N SER A 30 1.27 4.73 40.15
CA SER A 30 1.07 6.15 39.91
C SER A 30 1.85 6.98 40.93
N VAL A 31 2.31 8.17 40.53
CA VAL A 31 2.74 9.24 41.43
C VAL A 31 2.20 10.56 40.89
N CYS A 32 1.32 11.20 41.66
CA CYS A 32 0.90 12.59 41.49
C CYS A 32 1.89 13.49 42.24
N ILE A 33 2.29 14.61 41.63
CA ILE A 33 2.91 15.74 42.35
C ILE A 33 2.18 17.01 41.91
N SER A 34 1.44 17.59 42.85
CA SER A 34 0.82 18.90 42.78
C SER A 34 1.79 19.96 43.32
N GLY A 35 1.96 21.06 42.60
CA GLY A 35 2.69 22.25 43.04
C GLY A 35 1.93 23.52 42.60
N PRO A 36 1.94 24.61 43.41
CA PRO A 36 1.02 25.73 43.24
C PRO A 36 1.46 26.68 42.12
N VAL A 37 0.50 27.11 41.30
CA VAL A 37 0.66 28.15 40.28
C VAL A 37 0.52 29.52 40.96
N GLN A 38 1.58 30.33 40.94
CA GLN A 38 1.51 31.76 41.27
C GLN A 38 1.42 32.58 39.98
N CYS A 39 0.27 33.19 39.74
CA CYS A 39 0.07 34.18 38.69
C CYS A 39 0.55 35.56 39.18
N THR A 40 1.50 36.16 38.46
CA THR A 40 1.82 37.59 38.59
C THR A 40 1.48 38.28 37.27
N ALA A 41 0.50 39.18 37.31
CA ALA A 41 0.14 40.03 36.18
C ALA A 41 1.03 41.27 36.19
N ALA A 42 1.88 41.41 35.18
CA ALA A 42 2.61 42.65 34.90
C ALA A 42 2.17 43.19 33.54
N GLY A 43 1.42 44.29 33.55
CA GLY A 43 1.03 45.00 32.35
C GLY A 43 2.26 45.61 31.67
N LYS A 44 2.40 45.35 30.37
CA LYS A 44 3.25 46.13 29.48
C LYS A 44 2.51 46.43 28.18
N THR A 45 2.27 47.72 27.99
CA THR A 45 1.99 48.38 26.72
C THR A 45 3.11 48.08 25.72
N SER A 46 2.77 47.57 24.53
CA SER A 46 3.68 47.56 23.38
C SER A 46 2.91 47.65 22.06
N SER A 47 3.45 48.48 21.18
CA SER A 47 3.06 48.76 19.79
C SER A 47 2.31 47.64 19.07
N GLN A 48 1.20 47.98 18.42
CA GLN A 48 0.54 47.14 17.41
C GLN A 48 1.46 46.96 16.19
N THR A 49 2.38 46.01 16.26
CA THR A 49 2.67 45.18 15.09
C THR A 49 1.51 44.21 15.02
N SER A 50 0.73 44.22 13.95
CA SER A 50 -0.31 43.21 13.74
C SER A 50 0.38 41.84 13.69
N ALA A 51 0.37 41.13 14.81
CA ALA A 51 0.92 39.79 14.89
C ALA A 51 0.17 38.94 13.86
N ILE A 52 0.90 38.44 12.85
CA ILE A 52 0.31 37.56 11.84
C ILE A 52 -0.21 36.33 12.59
N LEU A 53 -1.53 36.20 12.69
CA LEU A 53 -2.16 35.11 13.41
C LEU A 53 -2.14 33.87 12.51
N ARG A 54 -1.38 32.85 12.92
CA ARG A 54 -1.20 31.60 12.17
C ARG A 54 -2.15 30.54 12.67
N ARG A 55 -2.76 29.80 11.75
CA ARG A 55 -3.49 28.57 12.12
C ARG A 55 -2.50 27.49 12.49
N THR A 56 -2.94 26.56 13.33
CA THR A 56 -2.22 25.33 13.66
C THR A 56 -3.23 24.19 13.67
N ALA A 57 -2.81 23.03 13.19
CA ALA A 57 -3.63 21.82 13.18
C ALA A 57 -3.34 20.89 14.38
N SER A 58 -2.42 21.28 15.28
CA SER A 58 -2.07 20.52 16.49
C SER A 58 -1.69 19.05 16.20
N TYR A 59 -0.89 18.83 15.16
CA TYR A 59 -0.44 17.49 14.77
C TYR A 59 0.35 16.80 15.89
N GLN A 60 0.13 15.49 16.03
CA GLN A 60 0.88 14.65 16.95
C GLN A 60 2.25 14.31 16.36
N PRO A 61 3.29 14.10 17.20
CA PRO A 61 4.61 13.69 16.73
C PRO A 61 4.58 12.34 16.02
N SER A 62 5.66 11.99 15.31
CA SER A 62 5.83 10.64 14.76
C SER A 62 5.73 9.59 15.87
N ILE A 63 5.01 8.51 15.62
CA ILE A 63 4.99 7.34 16.53
C ILE A 63 6.29 6.53 16.44
N TRP A 64 7.09 6.77 15.41
CA TRP A 64 8.36 6.10 15.16
C TRP A 64 9.51 7.06 15.45
N ASP A 65 10.31 6.68 16.44
CA ASP A 65 11.54 7.37 16.75
C ASP A 65 12.62 7.12 15.67
N HIS A 66 13.42 8.14 15.35
CA HIS A 66 14.47 8.03 14.34
C HIS A 66 15.56 7.05 14.76
N ASP A 67 15.96 7.03 16.03
CA ASP A 67 16.98 6.10 16.50
C ASP A 67 16.45 4.65 16.50
N TYR A 68 15.16 4.46 16.79
CA TYR A 68 14.49 3.18 16.56
C TYR A 68 14.58 2.73 15.09
N VAL A 69 14.17 3.56 14.13
CA VAL A 69 14.24 3.23 12.69
C VAL A 69 15.66 2.87 12.27
N ARG A 70 16.66 3.64 12.74
CA ARG A 70 18.07 3.38 12.45
C ARG A 70 18.56 2.05 13.02
N SER A 71 18.06 1.66 14.19
CA SER A 71 18.42 0.41 14.87
C SER A 71 17.79 -0.86 14.29
N LEU A 72 16.83 -0.74 13.35
CA LEU A 72 16.19 -1.89 12.73
C LEU A 72 17.25 -2.81 12.13
N THR A 73 17.14 -4.10 12.35
CA THR A 73 18.01 -5.12 11.76
C THR A 73 17.15 -6.30 11.35
N SER A 74 17.66 -7.06 10.38
CA SER A 74 17.02 -8.27 9.89
C SER A 74 18.06 -9.36 9.66
N ASP A 75 17.75 -10.56 10.14
CA ASP A 75 18.57 -11.75 9.91
C ASP A 75 18.35 -12.33 8.50
N TYR A 76 17.33 -11.88 7.76
CA TYR A 76 16.94 -12.45 6.46
C TYR A 76 17.73 -11.88 5.28
N MET A 77 19.01 -11.58 5.52
CA MET A 77 19.94 -11.06 4.52
C MET A 77 21.08 -12.06 4.29
N GLY A 78 21.63 -12.09 3.08
CA GLY A 78 22.82 -12.87 2.74
C GLY A 78 22.60 -14.06 1.79
N GLU A 79 23.71 -14.72 1.45
CA GLU A 79 23.74 -15.77 0.41
C GLU A 79 22.95 -17.02 0.79
N THR A 80 22.91 -17.39 2.08
CA THR A 80 22.16 -18.57 2.55
C THR A 80 20.67 -18.48 2.21
N TYR A 81 20.03 -17.35 2.54
CA TYR A 81 18.62 -17.13 2.26
C TYR A 81 18.35 -16.97 0.77
N THR A 82 19.28 -16.33 0.05
CA THR A 82 19.20 -16.21 -1.42
C THR A 82 19.23 -17.58 -2.09
N GLY A 83 20.14 -18.47 -1.66
CA GLY A 83 20.20 -19.85 -2.18
C GLY A 83 18.94 -20.66 -1.87
N GLN A 84 18.39 -20.54 -0.65
CA GLN A 84 17.12 -21.18 -0.28
C GLN A 84 15.94 -20.64 -1.11
N LEU A 85 15.88 -19.32 -1.33
CA LEU A 85 14.86 -18.68 -2.14
C LEU A 85 14.89 -19.20 -3.58
N GLU A 86 16.07 -19.24 -4.21
CA GLU A 86 16.20 -19.73 -5.59
C GLU A 86 15.85 -21.21 -5.74
N LYS A 87 16.18 -22.03 -4.75
CA LYS A 87 15.75 -23.44 -4.72
C LYS A 87 14.23 -23.55 -4.71
N LEU A 88 13.56 -22.87 -3.78
CA LEU A 88 12.10 -22.89 -3.65
C LEU A 88 11.41 -22.32 -4.90
N LYS A 89 11.97 -21.26 -5.50
CA LYS A 89 11.50 -20.74 -6.79
C LYS A 89 11.60 -21.80 -7.89
N GLY A 90 12.69 -22.56 -7.95
CA GLY A 90 12.84 -23.68 -8.89
C GLY A 90 11.75 -24.73 -8.72
N ASP A 91 11.46 -25.14 -7.49
CA ASP A 91 10.42 -26.13 -7.19
C ASP A 91 9.02 -25.63 -7.63
N VAL A 92 8.70 -24.36 -7.38
CA VAL A 92 7.43 -23.74 -7.80
C VAL A 92 7.32 -23.61 -9.31
N LYS A 93 8.42 -23.33 -10.03
CA LYS A 93 8.43 -23.32 -11.50
C LYS A 93 8.12 -24.70 -12.08
N ILE A 94 8.63 -25.76 -11.45
CA ILE A 94 8.30 -27.13 -11.83
C ILE A 94 6.81 -27.40 -11.60
N MET A 95 6.27 -27.00 -10.45
CA MET A 95 4.83 -27.11 -10.16
C MET A 95 3.98 -26.41 -11.24
N LEU A 96 4.27 -25.15 -11.56
CA LEU A 96 3.58 -24.39 -12.60
C LEU A 96 3.63 -25.06 -13.99
N GLY A 97 4.71 -25.80 -14.28
CA GLY A 97 4.85 -26.56 -15.53
C GLY A 97 4.12 -27.90 -15.56
N GLN A 98 3.80 -28.48 -14.39
CA GLN A 98 3.19 -29.80 -14.26
C GLN A 98 1.66 -29.77 -14.13
N VAL A 99 1.08 -28.68 -13.63
CA VAL A 99 -0.37 -28.55 -13.53
C VAL A 99 -0.97 -28.46 -14.94
N GLY A 100 -1.65 -29.51 -15.37
CA GLY A 100 -2.25 -29.60 -16.72
C GLY A 100 -3.71 -29.12 -16.81
N GLU A 101 -4.44 -29.13 -15.69
CA GLU A 101 -5.85 -28.74 -15.67
C GLU A 101 -6.00 -27.21 -15.51
N PRO A 102 -6.78 -26.53 -16.39
CA PRO A 102 -6.90 -25.07 -16.36
C PRO A 102 -7.38 -24.48 -15.03
N LEU A 103 -8.35 -25.11 -14.36
CA LEU A 103 -8.85 -24.62 -13.08
C LEU A 103 -7.74 -24.65 -12.01
N HIS A 104 -7.04 -25.77 -11.88
CA HIS A 104 -5.92 -25.90 -10.95
C HIS A 104 -4.77 -24.92 -11.27
N GLN A 105 -4.54 -24.62 -12.56
CA GLN A 105 -3.57 -23.59 -12.96
C GLN A 105 -4.00 -22.20 -12.45
N LEU A 106 -5.28 -21.84 -12.62
CA LEU A 106 -5.83 -20.58 -12.14
C LEU A 106 -5.80 -20.49 -10.61
N GLU A 107 -6.15 -21.56 -9.89
CA GLU A 107 -6.08 -21.60 -8.42
C GLU A 107 -4.65 -21.45 -7.90
N LEU A 108 -3.67 -22.06 -8.59
CA LEU A 108 -2.25 -21.89 -8.26
C LEU A 108 -1.80 -20.44 -8.49
N ILE A 109 -2.17 -19.83 -9.62
CA ILE A 109 -1.87 -18.42 -9.92
C ILE A 109 -2.48 -17.50 -8.86
N ASP A 110 -3.75 -17.70 -8.51
CA ASP A 110 -4.43 -16.92 -7.48
C ASP A 110 -3.71 -17.05 -6.13
N THR A 111 -3.31 -18.26 -5.77
CA THR A 111 -2.56 -18.53 -4.54
C THR A 111 -1.22 -17.79 -4.54
N LEU A 112 -0.45 -17.84 -5.64
CA LEU A 112 0.82 -17.11 -5.77
C LEU A 112 0.64 -15.58 -5.67
N GLN A 113 -0.45 -15.05 -6.24
CA GLN A 113 -0.78 -13.63 -6.18
C GLN A 113 -1.08 -13.20 -4.75
N ARG A 114 -1.98 -13.93 -4.09
CA ARG A 114 -2.41 -13.63 -2.72
C ARG A 114 -1.31 -13.86 -1.69
N LEU A 115 -0.38 -14.80 -1.92
CA LEU A 115 0.83 -14.97 -1.11
C LEU A 115 1.89 -13.89 -1.36
N GLY A 116 1.71 -13.02 -2.36
CA GLY A 116 2.63 -11.93 -2.66
C GLY A 116 3.94 -12.35 -3.33
N ILE A 117 3.99 -13.55 -3.92
CA ILE A 117 5.19 -14.13 -4.55
C ILE A 117 5.08 -14.29 -6.07
N HIS A 118 3.94 -13.95 -6.66
CA HIS A 118 3.69 -14.02 -8.10
C HIS A 118 4.71 -13.27 -8.96
N TYR A 119 5.33 -12.19 -8.44
CA TYR A 119 6.29 -11.36 -9.17
C TYR A 119 7.58 -12.11 -9.55
N HIS A 120 7.87 -13.25 -8.90
CA HIS A 120 8.97 -14.14 -9.29
C HIS A 120 8.68 -15.02 -10.51
N PHE A 121 7.40 -15.12 -10.91
CA PHE A 121 6.90 -16.07 -11.91
C PHE A 121 6.14 -15.38 -13.04
N GLY A 122 6.44 -14.11 -13.31
CA GLY A 122 5.67 -13.29 -14.25
C GLY A 122 5.55 -13.90 -15.66
N GLU A 123 6.63 -14.47 -16.18
CA GLU A 123 6.63 -15.11 -17.51
C GLU A 123 5.82 -16.42 -17.53
N GLU A 124 5.96 -17.25 -16.49
CA GLU A 124 5.21 -18.49 -16.36
C GLU A 124 3.70 -18.21 -16.25
N ILE A 125 3.30 -17.27 -15.39
CA ILE A 125 1.91 -16.85 -15.21
C ILE A 125 1.34 -16.30 -16.52
N LYS A 126 2.08 -15.39 -17.18
CA LYS A 126 1.66 -14.80 -18.46
C LYS A 126 1.42 -15.88 -19.53
N ARG A 127 2.32 -16.85 -19.65
CA ARG A 127 2.20 -17.96 -20.61
C ARG A 127 0.97 -18.82 -20.32
N ILE A 128 0.72 -19.16 -19.06
CA ILE A 128 -0.45 -19.96 -18.65
C ILE A 128 -1.75 -19.22 -18.97
N LEU A 129 -1.88 -17.97 -18.53
CA LEU A 129 -3.08 -17.16 -18.78
C LEU A 129 -3.31 -16.94 -20.28
N HIS A 130 -2.25 -16.73 -21.06
CA HIS A 130 -2.34 -16.60 -22.51
C HIS A 130 -2.85 -17.89 -23.16
N SER A 131 -2.39 -19.06 -22.70
CA SER A 131 -2.87 -20.36 -23.17
C SER A 131 -4.34 -20.57 -22.85
N ILE A 132 -4.77 -20.24 -21.63
CA ILE A 132 -6.19 -20.31 -21.21
C ILE A 132 -7.02 -19.37 -22.09
N TYR A 133 -6.60 -18.12 -22.25
CA TYR A 133 -7.30 -17.12 -23.08
C TYR A 133 -7.46 -17.55 -24.54
N ASN A 134 -6.43 -18.15 -25.16
CA ASN A 134 -6.51 -18.60 -26.54
C ASN A 134 -7.47 -19.79 -26.75
N ASN A 135 -7.74 -20.57 -25.70
CA ASN A 135 -8.69 -21.67 -25.73
C ASN A 135 -10.08 -21.27 -25.22
N TYR A 136 -10.24 -20.06 -24.69
CA TYR A 136 -11.43 -19.55 -24.02
C TYR A 136 -12.77 -19.78 -24.75
N ASN A 137 -12.77 -19.70 -26.10
CA ASN A 137 -13.96 -19.88 -26.95
C ASN A 137 -14.22 -21.33 -27.38
N ARG A 138 -13.39 -22.30 -26.97
CA ARG A 138 -13.47 -23.69 -27.43
C ARG A 138 -14.34 -24.55 -26.51
N ASN A 139 -15.60 -24.16 -26.27
CA ASN A 139 -16.59 -24.95 -25.48
C ASN A 139 -15.94 -25.74 -24.32
N ASP A 140 -15.20 -25.03 -23.48
CA ASP A 140 -14.38 -25.63 -22.44
C ASP A 140 -15.26 -26.39 -21.44
N THR A 141 -15.17 -27.72 -21.45
CA THR A 141 -16.00 -28.58 -20.59
C THR A 141 -15.72 -28.37 -19.10
N TRP A 142 -14.53 -27.87 -18.73
CA TRP A 142 -14.10 -27.69 -17.34
C TRP A 142 -14.78 -26.52 -16.62
N LYS A 143 -15.38 -25.57 -17.35
CA LYS A 143 -16.10 -24.41 -16.79
C LYS A 143 -17.61 -24.46 -17.01
N ASN A 144 -18.11 -25.51 -17.66
CA ASN A 144 -19.49 -25.57 -18.12
C ASN A 144 -20.49 -25.56 -16.94
N GLY A 145 -21.06 -24.39 -16.64
CA GLY A 145 -21.99 -24.20 -15.53
C GLY A 145 -21.33 -24.09 -14.15
N ASP A 146 -20.00 -23.97 -14.08
CA ASP A 146 -19.25 -23.76 -12.83
C ASP A 146 -19.02 -22.26 -12.60
N LEU A 147 -19.69 -21.72 -11.57
CA LEU A 147 -19.61 -20.31 -11.22
C LEU A 147 -18.21 -19.93 -10.72
N TYR A 148 -17.61 -20.77 -9.88
CA TYR A 148 -16.29 -20.54 -9.33
C TYR A 148 -15.22 -20.47 -10.42
N ALA A 149 -15.18 -21.47 -11.30
CA ALA A 149 -14.26 -21.55 -12.41
C ALA A 149 -14.40 -20.34 -13.35
N THR A 150 -15.63 -19.98 -13.72
CA THR A 150 -15.90 -18.84 -14.61
C THR A 150 -15.49 -17.52 -13.97
N ALA A 151 -15.83 -17.30 -12.70
CA ALA A 151 -15.47 -16.07 -11.99
C ALA A 151 -13.96 -15.93 -11.77
N LEU A 152 -13.28 -17.04 -11.48
CA LEU A 152 -11.82 -17.05 -11.29
C LEU A 152 -11.08 -16.77 -12.59
N GLU A 153 -11.46 -17.45 -13.69
CA GLU A 153 -10.92 -17.21 -15.03
C GLU A 153 -11.11 -15.74 -15.42
N PHE A 154 -12.34 -15.23 -15.29
CA PHE A 154 -12.67 -13.84 -15.60
C PHE A 154 -11.80 -12.85 -14.82
N ARG A 155 -11.70 -13.03 -13.49
CA ARG A 155 -10.94 -12.13 -12.63
C ARG A 155 -9.46 -12.12 -12.99
N LEU A 156 -8.84 -13.29 -13.09
CA LEU A 156 -7.41 -13.39 -13.38
C LEU A 156 -7.08 -12.88 -14.78
N LEU A 157 -7.89 -13.19 -15.79
CA LEU A 157 -7.68 -12.68 -17.15
C LEU A 157 -7.78 -11.14 -17.20
N ARG A 158 -8.80 -10.54 -16.59
CA ARG A 158 -8.95 -9.08 -16.56
C ARG A 158 -7.85 -8.39 -15.76
N GLN A 159 -7.43 -8.94 -14.62
CA GLN A 159 -6.31 -8.42 -13.83
C GLN A 159 -5.01 -8.37 -14.66
N HIS A 160 -4.85 -9.28 -15.62
CA HIS A 160 -3.69 -9.35 -16.52
C HIS A 160 -3.91 -8.67 -17.87
N GLY A 161 -4.96 -7.85 -18.00
CA GLY A 161 -5.21 -7.00 -19.17
C GLY A 161 -5.89 -7.70 -20.36
N TYR A 162 -6.38 -8.92 -20.20
CA TYR A 162 -7.18 -9.58 -21.23
C TYR A 162 -8.61 -9.04 -21.25
N HIS A 163 -9.15 -8.87 -22.45
CA HIS A 163 -10.55 -8.52 -22.63
C HIS A 163 -11.43 -9.78 -22.51
N VAL A 164 -12.26 -9.82 -21.46
CA VAL A 164 -13.26 -10.87 -21.22
C VAL A 164 -14.61 -10.18 -21.03
N PRO A 165 -15.64 -10.44 -21.86
CA PRO A 165 -16.93 -9.76 -21.76
C PRO A 165 -17.72 -10.18 -20.51
N GLN A 166 -18.53 -9.28 -19.95
CA GLN A 166 -19.43 -9.58 -18.82
C GLN A 166 -20.48 -10.67 -19.13
N ASP A 167 -20.77 -10.89 -20.42
CA ASP A 167 -21.79 -11.84 -20.90
C ASP A 167 -21.55 -13.29 -20.47
N VAL A 168 -20.32 -13.62 -20.05
CA VAL A 168 -20.00 -14.91 -19.40
C VAL A 168 -20.90 -15.23 -18.22
N PHE A 169 -21.44 -14.21 -17.55
CA PHE A 169 -22.24 -14.38 -16.36
C PHE A 169 -23.74 -14.52 -16.64
N HIS A 170 -24.19 -14.38 -17.90
CA HIS A 170 -25.60 -14.57 -18.26
C HIS A 170 -26.15 -15.97 -17.95
N ILE A 171 -25.29 -16.98 -17.88
CA ILE A 171 -25.72 -18.34 -17.52
C ILE A 171 -25.96 -18.48 -16.01
N PHE A 172 -25.45 -17.57 -15.18
CA PHE A 172 -25.55 -17.60 -13.72
C PHE A 172 -26.52 -16.56 -13.16
N ILE A 173 -26.75 -15.48 -13.89
CA ILE A 173 -27.62 -14.35 -13.51
C ILE A 173 -28.83 -14.36 -14.44
N ASN A 174 -30.04 -14.39 -13.87
CA ASN A 174 -31.25 -14.34 -14.68
C ASN A 174 -31.53 -12.92 -15.20
N LYS A 175 -32.50 -12.77 -16.11
CA LYS A 175 -32.87 -11.47 -16.69
C LYS A 175 -33.41 -10.45 -15.66
N MET A 176 -33.67 -10.86 -14.42
CA MET A 176 -34.09 -10.01 -13.31
C MET A 176 -32.94 -9.69 -12.35
N GLY A 177 -31.69 -9.99 -12.75
CA GLY A 177 -30.49 -9.70 -11.98
C GLY A 177 -30.23 -10.66 -10.81
N THR A 178 -31.05 -11.69 -10.59
CA THR A 178 -30.84 -12.63 -9.47
C THR A 178 -30.01 -13.85 -9.87
N VAL A 179 -29.07 -14.22 -8.99
CA VAL A 179 -28.28 -15.45 -9.09
C VAL A 179 -29.26 -16.63 -9.08
N LYS A 180 -29.07 -17.56 -10.01
CA LYS A 180 -30.02 -18.66 -10.17
C LYS A 180 -30.09 -19.51 -8.88
N PRO A 181 -31.28 -19.93 -8.42
CA PRO A 181 -31.48 -20.47 -7.07
C PRO A 181 -30.58 -21.65 -6.67
N TRP A 182 -30.17 -22.48 -7.64
CA TRP A 182 -29.28 -23.63 -7.38
C TRP A 182 -27.83 -23.24 -7.08
N LEU A 183 -27.44 -21.98 -7.32
CA LEU A 183 -26.09 -21.47 -7.02
C LEU A 183 -25.98 -20.94 -5.59
N ASN A 184 -27.09 -20.81 -4.85
CA ASN A 184 -27.09 -20.34 -3.47
C ASN A 184 -26.30 -21.25 -2.51
N GLU A 185 -25.99 -22.48 -2.93
CA GLU A 185 -25.17 -23.44 -2.17
C GLU A 185 -23.66 -23.31 -2.48
N ASP A 186 -23.27 -22.72 -3.62
CA ASP A 186 -21.87 -22.52 -4.00
C ASP A 186 -21.31 -21.20 -3.45
N ILE A 187 -21.08 -21.18 -2.14
CA ILE A 187 -20.57 -19.99 -1.45
C ILE A 187 -19.17 -19.59 -1.95
N LYS A 188 -18.33 -20.55 -2.36
CA LYS A 188 -16.99 -20.28 -2.92
C LYS A 188 -17.11 -19.57 -4.27
N GLY A 189 -18.01 -20.03 -5.14
CA GLY A 189 -18.32 -19.39 -6.42
C GLY A 189 -18.94 -18.01 -6.25
N ILE A 190 -19.89 -17.84 -5.34
CA ILE A 190 -20.50 -16.54 -5.02
C ILE A 190 -19.43 -15.54 -4.55
N LEU A 191 -18.54 -15.95 -3.64
CA LEU A 191 -17.43 -15.11 -3.19
C LEU A 191 -16.49 -14.75 -4.35
N CYS A 192 -16.17 -15.70 -5.23
CA CYS A 192 -15.31 -15.44 -6.36
C CYS A 192 -15.95 -14.48 -7.38
N LEU A 193 -17.27 -14.59 -7.60
CA LEU A 193 -18.03 -13.66 -8.44
C LEU A 193 -18.12 -12.26 -7.80
N TYR A 194 -18.31 -12.18 -6.48
CA TYR A 194 -18.24 -10.93 -5.75
C TYR A 194 -16.91 -10.22 -6.01
N GLU A 195 -15.78 -10.92 -5.84
CA GLU A 195 -14.45 -10.37 -6.11
C GLU A 195 -14.23 -9.99 -7.58
N ALA A 196 -14.70 -10.83 -8.51
CA ALA A 196 -14.62 -10.59 -9.95
C ALA A 196 -15.42 -9.35 -10.37
N SER A 197 -16.56 -9.09 -9.73
CA SER A 197 -17.44 -7.95 -10.05
C SER A 197 -16.74 -6.60 -9.90
N TYR A 198 -15.71 -6.49 -9.05
CA TYR A 198 -14.94 -5.25 -8.85
C TYR A 198 -14.00 -4.90 -10.00
N LEU A 199 -13.88 -5.78 -11.00
CA LEU A 199 -13.20 -5.50 -12.27
C LEU A 199 -14.15 -4.95 -13.36
N SER A 200 -15.36 -4.53 -12.99
CA SER A 200 -16.30 -3.89 -13.90
C SER A 200 -15.75 -2.58 -14.45
N VAL A 201 -16.07 -2.29 -15.71
CA VAL A 201 -15.88 -0.96 -16.32
C VAL A 201 -17.24 -0.29 -16.58
N GLU A 202 -17.21 1.01 -16.90
CA GLU A 202 -18.40 1.80 -17.22
C GLU A 202 -19.27 1.10 -18.30
N GLY A 203 -20.57 0.93 -18.02
CA GLY A 203 -21.53 0.28 -18.92
C GLY A 203 -21.71 -1.23 -18.71
N GLU A 204 -21.04 -1.82 -17.72
CA GLU A 204 -21.15 -3.26 -17.41
C GLU A 204 -22.18 -3.58 -16.31
N ASN A 205 -23.45 -3.36 -16.63
CA ASN A 205 -24.57 -3.54 -15.69
C ASN A 205 -24.66 -4.95 -15.10
N ILE A 206 -24.25 -6.01 -15.81
CA ILE A 206 -24.32 -7.39 -15.31
C ILE A 206 -23.39 -7.56 -14.11
N LEU A 207 -22.22 -6.94 -14.12
CA LEU A 207 -21.26 -7.04 -13.03
C LEU A 207 -21.69 -6.20 -11.83
N GLU A 208 -22.35 -5.07 -12.06
CA GLU A 208 -22.96 -4.26 -11.00
C GLU A 208 -24.07 -5.05 -10.30
N GLU A 209 -24.99 -5.65 -11.05
CA GLU A 209 -26.03 -6.54 -10.51
C GLU A 209 -25.43 -7.75 -9.79
N ALA A 210 -24.40 -8.38 -10.38
CA ALA A 210 -23.68 -9.49 -9.76
C ALA A 210 -23.10 -9.11 -8.40
N ARG A 211 -22.51 -7.91 -8.28
CA ARG A 211 -21.94 -7.39 -7.04
C ARG A 211 -22.98 -7.30 -5.95
N ASP A 212 -24.13 -6.70 -6.26
CA ASP A 212 -25.21 -6.50 -5.29
C ASP A 212 -25.82 -7.82 -4.82
N VAL A 213 -26.08 -8.73 -5.76
CA VAL A 213 -26.66 -10.03 -5.41
C VAL A 213 -25.70 -10.90 -4.63
N THR A 214 -24.45 -11.02 -5.08
CA THR A 214 -23.46 -11.83 -4.35
C THR A 214 -23.19 -11.25 -2.96
N ARG A 215 -23.13 -9.93 -2.80
CA ARG A 215 -23.05 -9.27 -1.49
C ARG A 215 -24.20 -9.68 -0.58
N ASN A 216 -25.45 -9.60 -1.06
CA ASN A 216 -26.62 -10.00 -0.28
C ASN A 216 -26.60 -11.49 0.11
N SER A 217 -26.22 -12.38 -0.82
CA SER A 217 -26.08 -13.82 -0.55
C SER A 217 -25.00 -14.12 0.50
N LEU A 218 -23.86 -13.44 0.44
CA LEU A 218 -22.78 -13.59 1.41
C LEU A 218 -23.18 -13.06 2.80
N GLU A 219 -23.88 -11.93 2.88
CA GLU A 219 -24.44 -11.42 4.14
C GLU A 219 -25.46 -12.37 4.76
N GLU A 220 -26.31 -12.98 3.93
CA GLU A 220 -27.26 -13.99 4.40
C GLU A 220 -26.56 -15.26 4.90
N TYR A 221 -25.53 -15.73 4.18
CA TYR A 221 -24.70 -16.84 4.63
C TYR A 221 -24.04 -16.57 5.99
N LEU A 222 -23.49 -15.37 6.18
CA LEU A 222 -22.89 -14.95 7.46
C LEU A 222 -23.91 -14.91 8.61
N LYS A 223 -25.17 -14.52 8.34
CA LYS A 223 -26.24 -14.51 9.35
C LYS A 223 -26.67 -15.91 9.77
N ARG A 224 -26.62 -16.88 8.85
CA ARG A 224 -27.02 -18.28 9.09
C ARG A 224 -25.92 -19.10 9.75
N THR A 225 -24.66 -18.73 9.55
CA THR A 225 -23.51 -19.47 10.05
C THR A 225 -23.13 -19.02 11.46
N VAL A 226 -23.23 -19.93 12.43
CA VAL A 226 -22.95 -19.63 13.85
C VAL A 226 -21.46 -19.79 14.18
N ASP A 227 -20.77 -20.72 13.53
CA ASP A 227 -19.36 -21.01 13.78
C ASP A 227 -18.41 -20.29 12.82
N GLN A 228 -17.39 -19.65 13.36
CA GLN A 228 -16.35 -19.01 12.56
C GLN A 228 -15.43 -20.07 11.97
N ASN A 229 -15.53 -20.29 10.66
CA ASN A 229 -14.63 -21.13 9.87
C ASN A 229 -13.76 -20.28 8.91
N ASP A 230 -12.79 -20.90 8.24
CA ASP A 230 -11.88 -20.19 7.32
C ASP A 230 -12.65 -19.43 6.21
N LEU A 231 -13.75 -20.00 5.72
CA LEU A 231 -14.57 -19.37 4.69
C LEU A 231 -15.25 -18.10 5.22
N THR A 232 -15.83 -18.12 6.43
CA THR A 232 -16.41 -16.92 7.05
C THR A 232 -15.38 -15.82 7.31
N ILE A 233 -14.13 -16.17 7.62
CA ILE A 233 -13.04 -15.21 7.78
C ILE A 233 -12.73 -14.53 6.44
N ILE A 234 -12.63 -15.32 5.36
CA ILE A 234 -12.37 -14.80 4.02
C ILE A 234 -13.54 -13.93 3.54
N ILE A 235 -14.79 -14.33 3.77
CA ILE A 235 -15.96 -13.54 3.37
C ILE A 235 -15.98 -12.20 4.11
N ASN A 236 -15.80 -12.19 5.44
CA ASN A 236 -15.76 -10.93 6.20
C ASN A 236 -14.64 -10.00 5.72
N HIS A 237 -13.47 -10.57 5.38
CA HIS A 237 -12.36 -9.81 4.80
C HIS A 237 -12.75 -9.22 3.45
N ALA A 238 -13.31 -10.01 2.53
CA ALA A 238 -13.77 -9.50 1.23
C ALA A 238 -14.84 -8.39 1.36
N MET A 239 -15.76 -8.52 2.32
CA MET A 239 -16.81 -7.51 2.59
C MET A 239 -16.27 -6.18 3.15
N GLU A 240 -15.15 -6.18 3.86
CA GLU A 240 -14.51 -4.94 4.34
C GLU A 240 -13.89 -4.16 3.18
N LEU A 241 -13.18 -4.87 2.30
CA LEU A 241 -12.57 -4.32 1.10
C LEU A 241 -12.33 -5.47 0.12
N PRO A 242 -12.78 -5.38 -1.15
CA PRO A 242 -12.57 -6.44 -2.13
C PRO A 242 -11.08 -6.56 -2.48
N LEU A 243 -10.65 -7.77 -2.83
CA LEU A 243 -9.28 -8.11 -3.19
C LEU A 243 -8.69 -7.16 -4.24
N HIS A 244 -9.49 -6.76 -5.24
CA HIS A 244 -9.03 -5.85 -6.30
C HIS A 244 -8.59 -4.47 -5.78
N TRP A 245 -9.11 -4.03 -4.63
CA TRP A 245 -8.79 -2.72 -4.05
C TRP A 245 -7.77 -2.80 -2.91
N ARG A 246 -7.30 -4.00 -2.57
CA ARG A 246 -6.35 -4.22 -1.46
C ARG A 246 -4.92 -3.94 -1.90
N MET A 247 -4.14 -3.39 -0.97
CA MET A 247 -2.68 -3.27 -1.13
C MET A 247 -2.04 -4.67 -1.08
N PRO A 248 -1.36 -5.12 -2.16
CA PRO A 248 -0.90 -6.51 -2.29
C PRO A 248 -0.03 -7.00 -1.13
N ARG A 249 0.86 -6.17 -0.59
CA ARG A 249 1.74 -6.59 0.52
C ARG A 249 1.04 -6.71 1.87
N LEU A 250 0.03 -5.87 2.12
CA LEU A 250 -0.77 -6.02 3.33
C LEU A 250 -1.67 -7.25 3.23
N GLU A 251 -2.22 -7.49 2.04
CA GLU A 251 -2.97 -8.72 1.75
C GLU A 251 -2.09 -9.95 1.93
N ALA A 252 -0.87 -9.96 1.37
CA ALA A 252 0.05 -11.09 1.50
C ALA A 252 0.33 -11.47 2.95
N ARG A 253 0.56 -10.48 3.84
CA ARG A 253 0.78 -10.75 5.26
C ARG A 253 -0.41 -11.46 5.89
N TRP A 254 -1.62 -10.97 5.63
CA TRP A 254 -2.85 -11.57 6.16
C TRP A 254 -3.10 -12.95 5.54
N PHE A 255 -2.92 -13.08 4.23
CA PHE A 255 -3.23 -14.31 3.50
C PHE A 255 -2.26 -15.43 3.81
N ILE A 256 -0.97 -15.17 4.08
CA ILE A 256 -0.04 -16.20 4.53
C ILE A 256 -0.54 -16.87 5.82
N ASP A 257 -1.07 -16.08 6.78
CA ASP A 257 -1.60 -16.61 8.04
C ASP A 257 -2.91 -17.42 7.83
N VAL A 258 -3.71 -17.06 6.83
CA VAL A 258 -4.91 -17.83 6.44
C VAL A 258 -4.51 -19.11 5.71
N TYR A 259 -3.59 -19.01 4.75
CA TYR A 259 -3.10 -20.12 3.94
C TYR A 259 -2.43 -21.20 4.80
N GLU A 260 -1.65 -20.82 5.82
CA GLU A 260 -1.03 -21.76 6.76
C GLU A 260 -2.02 -22.67 7.50
N ARG A 261 -3.24 -22.18 7.74
CA ARG A 261 -4.30 -22.94 8.43
C ARG A 261 -5.18 -23.75 7.49
N SER A 262 -5.11 -23.49 6.19
CA SER A 262 -5.98 -24.10 5.18
C SER A 262 -5.66 -25.58 4.97
N GLN A 263 -6.69 -26.39 4.73
CA GLN A 263 -6.53 -27.85 4.52
C GLN A 263 -5.74 -28.23 3.26
N GLY A 264 -5.75 -27.37 2.23
CA GLY A 264 -5.06 -27.56 0.95
C GLY A 264 -3.69 -26.87 0.85
N MET A 265 -3.11 -26.45 1.98
CA MET A 265 -1.86 -25.72 2.02
C MET A 265 -0.70 -26.52 1.43
N ASN A 266 0.05 -25.91 0.52
CA ASN A 266 1.28 -26.46 -0.02
C ASN A 266 2.50 -25.93 0.77
N PRO A 267 3.28 -26.82 1.41
CA PRO A 267 4.38 -26.39 2.29
C PRO A 267 5.48 -25.63 1.54
N ILE A 268 5.71 -25.93 0.26
CA ILE A 268 6.71 -25.24 -0.57
C ILE A 268 6.26 -23.80 -0.83
N LEU A 269 4.99 -23.60 -1.17
CA LEU A 269 4.42 -22.25 -1.37
C LEU A 269 4.44 -21.43 -0.08
N LEU A 270 4.08 -22.06 1.05
CA LEU A 270 4.09 -21.39 2.35
C LEU A 270 5.52 -21.00 2.77
N GLU A 271 6.49 -21.90 2.61
CA GLU A 271 7.89 -21.63 2.94
C GLU A 271 8.46 -20.52 2.07
N LEU A 272 8.21 -20.58 0.75
CA LEU A 272 8.62 -19.53 -0.18
C LEU A 272 8.00 -18.18 0.19
N ALA A 273 6.69 -18.14 0.48
CA ALA A 273 6.00 -16.91 0.83
C ALA A 273 6.54 -16.28 2.12
N LYS A 274 6.79 -17.08 3.17
CA LYS A 274 7.37 -16.57 4.43
C LYS A 274 8.80 -16.07 4.24
N LEU A 275 9.62 -16.83 3.51
CA LEU A 275 11.01 -16.46 3.24
C LEU A 275 11.08 -15.18 2.42
N ASP A 276 10.38 -15.12 1.29
CA ASP A 276 10.27 -13.93 0.46
C ASP A 276 9.79 -12.73 1.27
N TYR A 277 8.74 -12.91 2.07
CA TYR A 277 8.15 -11.82 2.83
C TYR A 277 9.18 -11.17 3.76
N ASN A 278 9.94 -11.98 4.49
CA ASN A 278 10.95 -11.51 5.42
C ASN A 278 12.18 -10.90 4.70
N MET A 279 12.62 -11.46 3.57
CA MET A 279 13.72 -10.89 2.77
C MET A 279 13.35 -9.52 2.17
N VAL A 280 12.13 -9.40 1.65
CA VAL A 280 11.61 -8.13 1.12
C VAL A 280 11.44 -7.11 2.24
N GLN A 281 10.94 -7.53 3.42
CA GLN A 281 10.86 -6.67 4.61
C GLN A 281 12.24 -6.16 5.04
N ALA A 282 13.28 -7.00 4.98
CA ALA A 282 14.65 -6.57 5.25
C ALA A 282 15.12 -5.47 4.29
N THR A 283 14.79 -5.60 3.00
CA THR A 283 15.05 -4.56 1.99
C THR A 283 14.32 -3.25 2.32
N TYR A 284 13.06 -3.33 2.77
CA TYR A 284 12.30 -2.16 3.19
C TYR A 284 12.92 -1.45 4.40
N GLN A 285 13.45 -2.19 5.37
CA GLN A 285 14.11 -1.60 6.53
C GLN A 285 15.33 -0.78 6.10
N GLU A 286 16.14 -1.29 5.15
CA GLU A 286 17.26 -0.53 4.60
C GLU A 286 16.80 0.71 3.83
N ASP A 287 15.79 0.59 2.97
CA ASP A 287 15.24 1.72 2.23
C ASP A 287 14.68 2.80 3.19
N LEU A 288 14.01 2.38 4.26
CA LEU A 288 13.46 3.28 5.27
C LEU A 288 14.55 3.98 6.08
N LYS A 289 15.65 3.28 6.45
CA LYS A 289 16.81 3.92 7.09
C LYS A 289 17.41 5.01 6.21
N HIS A 290 17.56 4.74 4.91
CA HIS A 290 18.04 5.74 3.96
C HIS A 290 17.13 6.97 3.89
N ALA A 291 15.81 6.76 3.80
CA ALA A 291 14.84 7.85 3.83
C ALA A 291 14.86 8.62 5.16
N SER A 292 15.07 7.92 6.28
CA SER A 292 15.12 8.49 7.64
C SER A 292 16.34 9.38 7.85
N MET A 293 17.51 8.93 7.43
CA MET A 293 18.73 9.75 7.46
C MET A 293 18.58 11.03 6.64
N TRP A 294 18.01 10.92 5.43
CA TRP A 294 17.72 12.08 4.61
C TRP A 294 16.71 13.01 5.29
N TRP A 295 15.61 12.48 5.83
CA TRP A 295 14.56 13.29 6.46
C TRP A 295 15.10 14.11 7.62
N ARG A 296 15.90 13.49 8.49
CA ARG A 296 16.62 14.18 9.57
C ARG A 296 17.58 15.25 9.06
N SER A 297 18.27 15.01 7.94
CA SER A 297 19.19 16.00 7.35
C SER A 297 18.48 17.26 6.83
N THR A 298 17.18 17.16 6.50
CA THR A 298 16.40 18.32 6.04
C THR A 298 16.07 19.30 7.16
N VAL A 299 16.11 18.84 8.42
CA VAL A 299 15.67 19.55 9.63
C VAL A 299 14.24 20.14 9.56
N LEU A 300 13.42 19.70 8.61
CA LEU A 300 12.07 20.23 8.40
C LEU A 300 11.17 19.97 9.60
N PRO A 301 11.10 18.76 10.20
CA PRO A 301 10.27 18.52 11.38
C PRO A 301 10.62 19.41 12.57
N GLU A 302 11.91 19.67 12.80
CA GLU A 302 12.36 20.48 13.94
C GLU A 302 12.19 21.99 13.69
N LYS A 303 12.33 22.44 12.44
CA LYS A 303 12.24 23.87 12.09
C LYS A 303 10.83 24.32 11.73
N LEU A 304 9.97 23.40 11.28
CA LEU A 304 8.60 23.67 10.87
C LEU A 304 7.64 22.91 11.79
N SER A 305 7.52 23.34 13.05
CA SER A 305 6.72 22.64 14.08
C SER A 305 5.23 22.49 13.77
N PHE A 306 4.74 23.13 12.70
CA PHE A 306 3.34 23.05 12.24
C PHE A 306 3.11 21.95 11.21
N VAL A 307 4.16 21.29 10.69
CA VAL A 307 4.03 20.23 9.68
C VAL A 307 3.97 18.84 10.32
N ARG A 308 3.32 17.92 9.62
CA ARG A 308 3.24 16.51 9.99
C ARG A 308 4.60 15.82 9.81
N ASP A 309 5.10 15.21 10.90
CA ASP A 309 6.22 14.27 10.83
C ASP A 309 5.72 12.83 10.67
N ARG A 310 5.70 12.35 9.42
CA ARG A 310 5.03 11.11 8.98
C ARG A 310 5.86 10.31 7.98
N LEU A 311 7.18 10.27 8.17
CA LEU A 311 8.08 9.62 7.23
C LEU A 311 7.76 8.13 7.02
N VAL A 312 7.45 7.39 8.09
CA VAL A 312 7.20 5.94 7.99
C VAL A 312 5.86 5.67 7.30
N GLU A 313 4.86 6.52 7.51
CA GLU A 313 3.58 6.48 6.81
C GLU A 313 3.76 6.79 5.31
N ASN A 314 4.57 7.79 4.98
CA ASN A 314 4.94 8.13 3.61
C ASN A 314 5.71 7.00 2.91
N PHE A 315 6.54 6.28 3.66
CA PHE A 315 7.23 5.08 3.19
C PHE A 315 6.26 3.93 2.96
N LEU A 316 5.34 3.67 3.91
CA LEU A 316 4.29 2.65 3.77
C LEU A 316 3.44 2.90 2.52
N TRP A 317 3.08 4.16 2.26
CA TRP A 317 2.34 4.55 1.06
C TRP A 317 3.11 4.20 -0.22
N THR A 318 4.43 4.42 -0.19
CA THR A 318 5.32 4.06 -1.31
C THR A 318 5.42 2.55 -1.52
N VAL A 319 5.52 1.77 -0.44
CA VAL A 319 5.48 0.29 -0.51
C VAL A 319 4.16 -0.20 -1.09
N GLY A 320 3.05 0.50 -0.83
CA GLY A 320 1.76 0.17 -1.44
C GLY A 320 1.72 0.32 -2.95
N PHE A 321 2.49 1.26 -3.48
CA PHE A 321 2.59 1.52 -4.91
C PHE A 321 3.66 0.66 -5.61
N ILE A 322 4.83 0.50 -4.98
CA ILE A 322 5.99 -0.23 -5.53
C ILE A 322 6.62 -1.07 -4.43
N PHE A 323 6.26 -2.34 -4.39
CA PHE A 323 6.69 -3.25 -3.33
C PHE A 323 7.89 -4.12 -3.72
N GLU A 324 8.11 -4.35 -5.01
CA GLU A 324 9.05 -5.35 -5.49
C GLU A 324 10.49 -4.93 -5.19
N PRO A 325 11.33 -5.82 -4.62
CA PRO A 325 12.60 -5.45 -3.99
C PRO A 325 13.57 -4.72 -4.92
N GLN A 326 13.56 -5.02 -6.22
CA GLN A 326 14.41 -4.39 -7.24
C GLN A 326 14.22 -2.87 -7.38
N PHE A 327 13.10 -2.32 -6.92
CA PHE A 327 12.79 -0.90 -7.04
C PHE A 327 13.16 -0.07 -5.79
N GLY A 328 14.21 -0.47 -5.05
CA GLY A 328 14.63 0.21 -3.82
C GLY A 328 14.96 1.69 -4.00
N TYR A 329 15.64 2.06 -5.09
CA TYR A 329 15.89 3.48 -5.40
C TYR A 329 14.57 4.27 -5.57
N CYS A 330 13.63 3.75 -6.36
CA CYS A 330 12.32 4.37 -6.55
C CYS A 330 11.57 4.51 -5.23
N ARG A 331 11.59 3.48 -4.37
CA ARG A 331 10.95 3.55 -3.04
C ARG A 331 11.54 4.65 -2.17
N ARG A 332 12.87 4.78 -2.12
CA ARG A 332 13.54 5.84 -1.35
C ARG A 332 13.14 7.22 -1.88
N ILE A 333 13.25 7.43 -3.19
CA ILE A 333 12.94 8.71 -3.83
C ILE A 333 11.48 9.10 -3.65
N LEU A 334 10.52 8.20 -3.91
CA LEU A 334 9.11 8.49 -3.74
C LEU A 334 8.73 8.74 -2.28
N THR A 335 9.39 8.09 -1.33
CA THR A 335 9.20 8.41 0.10
C THR A 335 9.65 9.85 0.41
N LYS A 336 10.80 10.27 -0.13
CA LYS A 336 11.26 11.67 0.00
C LYS A 336 10.27 12.66 -0.64
N VAL A 337 9.76 12.34 -1.83
CA VAL A 337 8.71 13.11 -2.53
C VAL A 337 7.46 13.23 -1.66
N ASN A 338 6.94 12.12 -1.14
CA ASN A 338 5.74 12.11 -0.30
C ASN A 338 5.92 12.98 0.95
N SER A 339 7.07 12.90 1.61
CA SER A 339 7.38 13.76 2.78
C SER A 339 7.44 15.24 2.44
N LEU A 340 8.02 15.62 1.30
CA LEU A 340 7.99 17.01 0.85
C LEU A 340 6.57 17.45 0.45
N ILE A 341 5.79 16.59 -0.19
CA ILE A 341 4.39 16.87 -0.51
C ILE A 341 3.61 17.14 0.77
N THR A 342 3.71 16.28 1.79
CA THR A 342 3.05 16.49 3.09
C THR A 342 3.46 17.82 3.72
N THR A 343 4.76 18.14 3.69
CA THR A 343 5.28 19.40 4.25
C THR A 343 4.72 20.62 3.52
N ILE A 344 4.69 20.57 2.19
CA ILE A 344 4.20 21.65 1.35
C ILE A 344 2.68 21.79 1.52
N ASP A 345 1.94 20.69 1.58
CA ASP A 345 0.50 20.68 1.87
C ASP A 345 0.20 21.47 3.15
N ASP A 346 0.89 21.17 4.26
CA ASP A 346 0.76 21.88 5.55
C ASP A 346 1.15 23.37 5.47
N VAL A 347 2.10 23.72 4.59
CA VAL A 347 2.43 25.13 4.32
C VAL A 347 1.25 25.83 3.66
N TYR A 348 0.55 25.19 2.72
CA TYR A 348 -0.54 25.79 1.95
C TYR A 348 -1.88 25.82 2.70
N ASP A 349 -2.26 24.76 3.40
CA ASP A 349 -3.61 24.62 3.98
C ASP A 349 -3.70 25.00 5.46
N VAL A 350 -2.60 24.90 6.21
CA VAL A 350 -2.53 25.27 7.63
C VAL A 350 -1.84 26.63 7.81
N TYR A 351 -0.57 26.73 7.46
CA TYR A 351 0.29 27.77 8.05
C TYR A 351 0.44 29.06 7.24
N GLY A 352 0.61 28.96 5.92
CA GLY A 352 0.87 30.09 5.03
C GLY A 352 -0.29 31.08 4.95
N THR A 353 0.03 32.36 4.80
CA THR A 353 -0.96 33.38 4.44
C THR A 353 -1.05 33.46 2.92
N LEU A 354 -2.17 33.93 2.38
CA LEU A 354 -2.35 34.03 0.92
C LEU A 354 -1.18 34.75 0.22
N ASP A 355 -0.75 35.90 0.74
CA ASP A 355 0.36 36.68 0.16
C ASP A 355 1.69 35.89 0.15
N GLU A 356 1.98 35.15 1.22
CA GLU A 356 3.18 34.31 1.29
C GLU A 356 3.10 33.12 0.34
N LEU A 357 1.91 32.53 0.19
CA LEU A 357 1.67 31.41 -0.72
C LEU A 357 1.77 31.84 -2.18
N GLU A 358 1.37 33.07 -2.52
CA GLU A 358 1.58 33.62 -3.86
C GLU A 358 3.09 33.76 -4.17
N LEU A 359 3.87 34.27 -3.21
CA LEU A 359 5.33 34.36 -3.35
C LEU A 359 5.99 32.97 -3.44
N PHE A 360 5.57 32.01 -2.60
CA PHE A 360 6.10 30.65 -2.63
C PHE A 360 5.79 29.95 -3.96
N THR A 361 4.58 30.13 -4.46
CA THR A 361 4.15 29.58 -5.75
C THR A 361 4.98 30.15 -6.90
N ASP A 362 5.18 31.48 -6.93
CA ASP A 362 6.02 32.13 -7.94
C ASP A 362 7.47 31.61 -7.90
N ALA A 363 8.06 31.45 -6.72
CA ALA A 363 9.40 30.90 -6.56
C ALA A 363 9.52 29.47 -7.12
N VAL A 364 8.54 28.60 -6.83
CA VAL A 364 8.48 27.22 -7.35
C VAL A 364 8.29 27.20 -8.87
N ASP A 365 7.45 28.07 -9.42
CA ASP A 365 7.13 28.11 -10.85
C ASP A 365 8.31 28.64 -11.70
N ARG A 366 9.02 29.65 -11.18
CA ARG A 366 10.26 30.15 -11.77
C ARG A 366 11.38 29.13 -11.66
N TRP A 367 11.41 28.38 -10.56
CA TRP A 367 12.50 27.44 -10.23
C TRP A 367 13.86 28.15 -10.14
N ASP A 368 13.84 29.40 -9.65
CA ASP A 368 15.01 30.25 -9.48
C ASP A 368 15.35 30.33 -7.99
N ILE A 369 16.58 29.96 -7.63
CA ILE A 369 17.05 29.99 -6.24
C ILE A 369 17.05 31.41 -5.67
N ASN A 370 17.19 32.44 -6.51
CA ASN A 370 17.21 33.83 -6.06
C ASN A 370 15.82 34.35 -5.66
N ALA A 371 14.74 33.76 -6.20
CA ALA A 371 13.37 34.12 -5.81
C ALA A 371 13.09 33.79 -4.33
N MET A 372 13.86 32.87 -3.75
CA MET A 372 13.81 32.53 -2.33
C MET A 372 14.03 33.73 -1.41
N GLU A 373 14.76 34.77 -1.84
CA GLU A 373 15.08 35.89 -0.96
C GLU A 373 13.85 36.65 -0.45
N GLN A 374 12.77 36.64 -1.22
CA GLN A 374 11.50 37.28 -0.91
C GLN A 374 10.62 36.46 0.04
N LEU A 375 10.96 35.19 0.27
CA LEU A 375 10.15 34.28 1.09
C LEU A 375 10.41 34.48 2.59
N PRO A 376 9.42 34.24 3.46
CA PRO A 376 9.65 34.17 4.89
C PRO A 376 10.58 33.02 5.24
N ARG A 377 11.30 33.13 6.36
CA ARG A 377 12.38 32.19 6.76
C ARG A 377 11.97 30.71 6.68
N TYR A 378 10.77 30.38 7.13
CA TYR A 378 10.28 29.00 7.15
C TYR A 378 10.08 28.44 5.72
N MET A 379 9.57 29.26 4.79
CA MET A 379 9.43 28.92 3.38
C MET A 379 10.78 28.83 2.68
N LYS A 380 11.78 29.64 3.06
CA LYS A 380 13.15 29.49 2.53
C LYS A 380 13.70 28.08 2.79
N ILE A 381 13.52 27.59 4.02
CA ILE A 381 13.96 26.23 4.40
C ILE A 381 13.22 25.17 3.57
N CYS A 382 11.89 25.27 3.48
CA CYS A 382 11.07 24.33 2.71
C CYS A 382 11.42 24.34 1.21
N PHE A 383 11.52 25.53 0.60
CA PHE A 383 11.87 25.70 -0.81
C PHE A 383 13.26 25.14 -1.11
N LEU A 384 14.26 25.44 -0.28
CA LEU A 384 15.62 24.97 -0.51
C LEU A 384 15.74 23.45 -0.35
N ALA A 385 15.02 22.84 0.60
CA ALA A 385 14.93 21.39 0.72
C ALA A 385 14.34 20.74 -0.55
N LEU A 386 13.23 21.30 -1.06
CA LEU A 386 12.62 20.87 -2.33
C LEU A 386 13.58 21.06 -3.51
N TYR A 387 14.26 22.20 -3.58
CA TYR A 387 15.21 22.55 -4.64
C TYR A 387 16.37 21.57 -4.69
N ASN A 388 17.05 21.37 -3.56
CA ASN A 388 18.19 20.46 -3.48
C ASN A 388 17.80 19.03 -3.82
N PHE A 389 16.71 18.53 -3.23
CA PHE A 389 16.23 17.17 -3.50
C PHE A 389 15.89 16.95 -4.99
N THR A 390 15.18 17.90 -5.61
CA THR A 390 14.81 17.78 -7.04
C THR A 390 16.05 17.73 -7.92
N ASN A 391 17.05 18.57 -7.64
CA ASN A 391 18.27 18.62 -8.43
C ASN A 391 19.18 17.40 -8.17
N GLU A 392 19.23 16.87 -6.95
CA GLU A 392 19.88 15.59 -6.60
C GLU A 392 19.27 14.45 -7.43
N MET A 393 17.95 14.31 -7.39
CA MET A 393 17.24 13.29 -8.17
C MET A 393 17.47 13.45 -9.67
N ALA A 394 17.48 14.68 -10.18
CA ALA A 394 17.74 14.94 -11.60
C ALA A 394 19.18 14.61 -12.00
N TYR A 395 20.14 14.86 -11.12
CA TYR A 395 21.53 14.49 -11.31
C TYR A 395 21.68 12.96 -11.35
N ASP A 396 21.06 12.24 -10.42
CA ASP A 396 21.10 10.77 -10.39
C ASP A 396 20.55 10.16 -11.69
N VAL A 397 19.40 10.65 -12.18
CA VAL A 397 18.82 10.15 -13.43
C VAL A 397 19.66 10.54 -14.65
N LEU A 398 20.25 11.74 -14.68
CA LEU A 398 21.17 12.13 -15.75
C LEU A 398 22.43 11.26 -15.75
N LYS A 399 22.98 10.96 -14.58
CA LYS A 399 24.18 10.15 -14.41
C LYS A 399 23.96 8.70 -14.83
N GLU A 400 22.86 8.09 -14.39
CA GLU A 400 22.60 6.65 -14.61
C GLU A 400 21.91 6.36 -15.96
N GLN A 401 21.08 7.28 -16.46
CA GLN A 401 20.26 7.06 -17.67
C GLN A 401 20.57 8.04 -18.81
N GLY A 402 21.44 9.02 -18.61
CA GLY A 402 21.73 10.05 -19.61
C GLY A 402 20.56 11.00 -19.89
N PHE A 403 19.53 11.00 -19.03
CA PHE A 403 18.27 11.70 -19.29
C PHE A 403 18.06 12.88 -18.35
N HIS A 404 17.88 14.07 -18.91
CA HIS A 404 17.69 15.31 -18.15
C HIS A 404 16.22 15.52 -17.76
N ILE A 405 15.88 15.24 -16.49
CA ILE A 405 14.47 15.25 -16.04
C ILE A 405 13.95 16.56 -15.46
N ILE A 406 14.79 17.56 -15.19
CA ILE A 406 14.36 18.85 -14.59
C ILE A 406 13.17 19.48 -15.33
N PRO A 407 13.12 19.54 -16.67
CA PRO A 407 11.98 20.14 -17.38
C PRO A 407 10.65 19.44 -17.08
N TYR A 408 10.67 18.12 -16.94
CA TYR A 408 9.49 17.31 -16.64
C TYR A 408 9.03 17.50 -15.19
N LEU A 409 9.99 17.54 -14.25
CA LEU A 409 9.69 17.82 -12.84
C LEU A 409 9.11 19.22 -12.65
N ARG A 410 9.62 20.23 -13.38
CA ARG A 410 9.03 21.58 -13.40
C ARG A 410 7.57 21.55 -13.87
N LYS A 411 7.26 20.80 -14.92
CA LYS A 411 5.88 20.67 -15.42
C LYS A 411 4.97 19.98 -14.41
N ALA A 412 5.40 18.88 -13.81
CA ALA A 412 4.62 18.15 -12.80
C ALA A 412 4.27 19.03 -11.60
N ARG A 413 5.21 19.86 -11.14
CA ARG A 413 5.00 20.79 -10.02
C ARG A 413 4.04 21.91 -10.35
N ARG A 414 4.11 22.50 -11.55
CA ARG A 414 3.12 23.49 -12.00
C ARG A 414 1.70 22.94 -11.95
N CYS A 415 1.50 21.68 -12.34
CA CYS A 415 0.21 21.02 -12.21
C CYS A 415 -0.22 20.90 -10.73
N TYR A 416 0.68 20.56 -9.82
CA TYR A 416 0.39 20.48 -8.39
C TYR A 416 0.08 21.87 -7.78
N SER A 417 0.90 22.90 -8.06
CA SER A 417 0.66 24.28 -7.65
C SER A 417 -0.66 24.84 -8.18
N SER A 418 -1.07 24.46 -9.40
CA SER A 418 -2.36 24.87 -9.96
C SER A 418 -3.56 24.26 -9.21
N LYS A 419 -3.39 23.07 -8.63
CA LYS A 419 -4.39 22.42 -7.75
C LYS A 419 -4.37 23.00 -6.34
N LEU A 420 -3.21 23.47 -5.88
CA LEU A 420 -3.04 24.26 -4.66
C LEU A 420 -3.53 25.72 -4.80
N LYS A 421 -4.41 26.03 -5.77
CA LYS A 421 -5.21 27.28 -5.80
C LYS A 421 -6.44 27.22 -4.85
N MET A 422 -6.64 26.10 -4.16
CA MET A 422 -7.61 25.98 -3.06
C MET A 422 -7.52 27.09 -1.98
N PRO A 423 -6.37 27.69 -1.64
CA PRO A 423 -6.28 28.78 -0.68
C PRO A 423 -7.12 30.00 -1.08
N LYS A 424 -7.38 30.26 -2.37
CA LYS A 424 -8.27 31.37 -2.79
C LYS A 424 -9.75 31.10 -2.52
N TYR A 425 -10.12 29.85 -2.28
CA TYR A 425 -11.48 29.43 -1.91
C TYR A 425 -11.61 29.15 -0.40
N LEU A 426 -10.49 28.88 0.28
CA LEU A 426 -10.41 28.63 1.73
C LEU A 426 -10.13 29.90 2.56
N HIS A 427 -9.45 30.90 2.00
CA HIS A 427 -9.39 32.27 2.51
C HIS A 427 -10.59 33.06 2.01
#